data_AF-A0A365TFB9-F1
#
_entry.id   AF-A0A365TFB9-F1
#
_cell.length_a   1.000
_cell.length_b   1.000
_cell.length_c   1.000
_cell.angle_alpha   90.00
_cell.angle_beta   90.00
_cell.angle_gamma   90.00
#
_symmetry.space_group_name_H-M   'P 1'
#
loop_
_entity.id
_entity.type
_entity.pdbx_description
1 polymer ?
#
loop_
_entity_poly.entity_id
_entity_poly.type
_entity_poly.pdbx_seq_one_letter_code
_entity_poly.pdbx_strand_id
1 'polypeptide(L)' 'MTSSEHGSDDTAEETRDDVQWTRDADERYVELQVRDGDVLIYDRRNNRAWLSSDGAVSLSAIA' A
#
# COMPACT_ATOMS: atom_id res chain seq x y z
N MET A 1 27.01 40.54 20.85
CA MET A 1 26.96 40.41 19.37
C MET A 1 27.49 39.01 19.09
N THR A 2 26.69 37.96 18.96
CA THR A 2 25.66 37.72 17.93
C THR A 2 24.35 37.19 18.51
N SER A 3 23.24 37.64 17.94
CA SER A 3 21.89 37.08 18.09
C SER A 3 21.68 35.88 17.16
N SER A 4 20.53 35.22 17.33
CA SER A 4 19.79 34.43 16.33
C SER A 4 20.24 32.96 16.12
N GLU A 5 19.38 31.96 15.94
CA GLU A 5 17.93 31.91 15.81
C GLU A 5 17.43 30.45 15.98
N HIS A 6 16.13 30.38 16.22
CA HIS A 6 15.24 29.23 16.31
C HIS A 6 15.39 28.22 15.16
N GLY A 7 15.42 26.93 15.50
CA GLY A 7 15.31 25.82 14.56
C GLY A 7 14.61 24.67 15.28
N SER A 8 13.31 24.81 15.46
CA SER A 8 12.42 23.71 15.82
C SER A 8 12.50 22.70 14.68
N ASP A 9 13.27 21.64 14.84
CA ASP A 9 13.14 20.47 13.98
C ASP A 9 11.91 19.71 14.46
N ASP A 10 10.76 20.23 14.05
CA ASP A 10 9.49 19.53 14.00
C ASP A 10 9.71 18.40 12.99
N THR A 11 10.35 17.31 13.42
CA THR A 11 10.32 16.07 12.66
C THR A 11 8.87 15.60 12.75
N ALA A 12 8.05 16.10 11.82
CA ALA A 12 6.70 15.61 11.61
C ALA A 12 6.81 14.09 11.50
N GLU A 13 6.32 13.39 12.53
CA GLU A 13 6.01 11.99 12.44
C GLU A 13 4.97 11.88 11.33
N GLU A 14 5.44 11.66 10.10
CA GLU A 14 4.60 11.28 8.99
C GLU A 14 4.05 9.91 9.36
N THR A 15 2.92 9.92 10.08
CA THR A 15 1.97 8.80 10.16
C THR A 15 1.56 8.47 8.74
N ARG A 16 2.46 7.76 8.04
CA ARG A 16 2.12 6.98 6.87
C ARG A 16 1.22 5.90 7.41
N ASP A 17 -0.06 5.98 7.03
CA ASP A 17 -1.08 4.98 7.25
C ASP A 17 -0.43 3.59 7.34
N ASP A 18 -0.73 2.85 8.43
CA ASP A 18 -0.22 1.52 8.76
C ASP A 18 -0.57 0.50 7.67
N VAL A 19 0.10 0.61 6.54
CA VAL A 19 0.04 -0.23 5.37
C VAL A 19 0.87 -1.45 5.72
N GLN A 20 0.22 -2.42 6.36
CA GLN A 20 0.86 -3.65 6.81
C GLN A 20 1.15 -4.55 5.61
N TRP A 21 2.35 -4.41 5.05
CA TRP A 21 2.84 -5.27 4.00
C TRP A 21 3.18 -6.66 4.57
N THR A 22 2.48 -7.72 4.13
CA THR A 22 2.98 -9.09 4.28
C THR A 22 4.09 -9.29 3.26
N ARG A 23 5.33 -9.06 3.69
CA ARG A 23 6.50 -8.98 2.81
C ARG A 23 7.20 -10.33 2.70
N ASP A 24 6.73 -11.20 1.83
CA ASP A 24 7.59 -12.24 1.26
C ASP A 24 8.35 -11.62 0.06
N ALA A 25 9.66 -11.49 0.21
CA ALA A 25 10.49 -10.67 -0.71
C ALA A 25 10.51 -11.18 -2.17
N ASP A 26 10.11 -12.43 -2.39
CA ASP A 26 10.08 -13.13 -3.69
C ASP A 26 8.71 -13.10 -4.38
N GLU A 27 7.69 -12.52 -3.75
CA GLU A 27 6.33 -12.54 -4.31
C GLU A 27 6.14 -11.50 -5.40
N ARG A 28 5.68 -11.98 -6.58
CA ARG A 28 5.32 -11.13 -7.73
C ARG A 28 4.17 -10.19 -7.41
N TYR A 29 3.21 -10.69 -6.62
CA TYR A 29 2.03 -9.97 -6.22
C TYR A 29 2.16 -9.61 -4.75
N VAL A 30 1.78 -8.39 -4.41
CA VAL A 30 1.75 -7.92 -3.04
C VAL A 30 0.33 -7.48 -2.73
N GLU A 31 -0.20 -7.97 -1.63
CA GLU A 31 -1.50 -7.56 -1.12
C GLU A 31 -1.34 -6.43 -0.13
N LEU A 32 -2.23 -5.45 -0.23
CA LEU A 32 -2.30 -4.33 0.69
C LEU A 32 -3.75 -4.11 1.12
N GLN A 33 -3.99 -4.18 2.42
CA GLN A 33 -5.25 -3.74 2.99
C GLN A 33 -5.33 -2.21 2.90
N VAL A 34 -6.36 -1.71 2.22
CA VAL A 34 -6.66 -0.28 2.13
C VAL A 34 -7.90 0.04 2.97
N ARG A 35 -8.31 1.31 2.98
CA ARG A 35 -9.45 1.79 3.80
C ARG A 35 -10.71 0.96 3.52
N ASP A 36 -11.56 0.82 4.54
CA ASP A 36 -12.84 0.08 4.48
C ASP A 36 -12.71 -1.44 4.20
N GLY A 37 -11.55 -2.04 4.48
CA GLY A 37 -11.37 -3.50 4.38
C GLY A 37 -11.15 -4.02 2.96
N ASP A 38 -11.07 -3.10 1.98
CA ASP A 38 -10.70 -3.41 0.62
C ASP A 38 -9.25 -3.92 0.54
N VAL A 39 -8.98 -4.75 -0.48
CA VAL A 39 -7.64 -5.31 -0.74
C VAL A 39 -7.15 -4.82 -2.10
N LEU A 40 -5.98 -4.20 -2.11
CA LEU A 40 -5.23 -3.81 -3.30
C LEU A 40 -4.20 -4.89 -3.61
N ILE A 41 -4.22 -5.42 -4.83
CA ILE A 41 -3.22 -6.37 -5.33
C ILE A 41 -2.28 -5.63 -6.27
N TYR A 42 -0.99 -5.64 -5.97
CA TYR A 42 0.06 -4.97 -6.76
C TYR A 42 1.02 -5.96 -7.42
N ASP A 43 1.14 -5.93 -8.75
CA ASP A 43 2.16 -6.66 -9.52
C ASP A 43 3.44 -5.82 -9.63
N ARG A 44 4.46 -6.20 -8.86
CA ARG A 44 5.77 -5.52 -8.83
C ARG A 44 6.54 -5.60 -10.14
N ARG A 45 6.28 -6.61 -10.98
CA ARG A 45 6.99 -6.80 -12.25
C ARG A 45 6.44 -5.91 -13.36
N ASN A 46 5.12 -5.71 -13.36
CA ASN A 46 4.44 -4.97 -14.42
C ASN A 46 4.00 -3.56 -13.98
N ASN A 47 4.20 -3.20 -12.72
CA ASN A 47 3.73 -1.95 -12.10
C ASN A 47 2.23 -1.72 -12.31
N ARG A 48 1.43 -2.77 -12.03
CA ARG A 48 -0.03 -2.76 -12.18
C ARG A 48 -0.69 -3.01 -10.83
N ALA A 49 -1.82 -2.37 -10.62
CA ALA A 49 -2.63 -2.52 -9.42
C ALA A 49 -4.06 -2.87 -9.78
N TRP A 50 -4.68 -3.73 -8.97
CA TRP A 50 -6.10 -4.06 -9.06
C TRP A 50 -6.74 -3.92 -7.68
N LEU A 51 -7.94 -3.34 -7.64
CA LEU A 51 -8.77 -3.34 -6.43
C LEU A 51 -9.60 -4.63 -6.43
N SER A 52 -9.57 -5.36 -5.33
CA SER A 52 -10.44 -6.52 -5.13
C SER A 52 -11.90 -6.08 -5.13
N SER A 53 -12.78 -6.92 -5.67
CA SER A 53 -14.23 -6.72 -5.65
C SER A 53 -14.88 -7.95 -5.03
N ASP A 54 -15.89 -7.73 -4.20
CA ASP A 54 -16.69 -8.80 -3.59
C ASP A 54 -17.62 -9.51 -4.61
N GLY A 55 -17.66 -9.04 -5.85
CA GLY A 55 -18.45 -9.64 -6.91
C GLY A 55 -17.98 -11.06 -7.26
N ALA A 56 -18.80 -12.07 -6.92
CA ALA A 56 -18.55 -13.45 -7.33
C ALA A 56 -18.63 -13.60 -8.85
N VAL A 57 -17.58 -14.18 -9.46
CA VAL A 57 -17.54 -14.48 -10.90
C VAL A 57 -17.78 -15.96 -11.12
N SER A 58 -18.79 -16.32 -11.93
CA SER A 58 -18.98 -17.69 -12.39
C SER A 58 -18.05 -17.99 -13.56
N LEU A 59 -17.04 -18.82 -13.34
CA LEU A 59 -16.20 -19.35 -14.41
C LEU A 59 -16.93 -20.52 -15.07
N SER A 60 -17.44 -20.31 -16.28
CA SER A 60 -17.89 -21.41 -17.13
C SER A 60 -16.66 -21.98 -17.85
N ALA A 61 -16.34 -23.25 -17.62
CA ALA A 61 -15.31 -23.93 -18.39
C ALA A 61 -15.75 -23.96 -19.86
N ILE A 62 -14.95 -23.38 -20.75
CA ILE A 62 -15.12 -23.54 -22.19
C ILE A 62 -14.57 -24.94 -22.51
N ALA A 63 -15.45 -25.83 -22.97
CA ALA A 63 -15.13 -27.19 -23.40
C ALA A 63 -14.54 -27.22 -24.82
#